data_AF-V8BRR4-F1
#
_entry.id   AF-V8BRR4-F1
#
_cell.length_a   1.000
_cell.length_b   1.000
_cell.length_c   1.000
_cell.angle_alpha   90.00
_cell.angle_beta   90.00
_cell.angle_gamma   90.00
#
_symmetry.space_group_name_H-M   'P 1'
#
loop_
_entity.id
_entity.type
_entity.pdbx_description
1 polymer ?
#
loop_
_entity_poly.entity_id
_entity_poly.type
_entity_poly.pdbx_seq_one_letter_code
_entity_poly.pdbx_strand_id
1 'polypeptide(L)'
;MNEIMTKAGRMTRADAARIRFSKHYEIMRKYHTQVNRIKKGTAGKNNKTGRCGVWLDPKTNKYQAYITIHYKKTHLGCFEKFEDAVEAREKAEHEYFDPLIATIDEEFGT
;
A
#
# COMPACT_ATOMS: atom_id res chain seq x y z
N MET A 1 17.66 -16.16 -24.29
CA MET A 1 17.42 -15.68 -22.90
C MET A 1 17.62 -14.18 -22.90
N ASN A 2 16.59 -13.38 -22.63
CA ASN A 2 16.73 -11.92 -22.61
C ASN A 2 17.34 -11.50 -21.27
N GLU A 3 18.64 -11.27 -21.27
CA GLU A 3 19.40 -10.72 -20.15
C GLU A 3 19.01 -9.25 -19.91
N ILE A 4 19.17 -8.80 -18.67
CA ILE A 4 18.98 -7.40 -18.27
C ILE A 4 20.19 -6.93 -17.46
N MET A 5 20.61 -5.69 -17.72
CA MET A 5 21.61 -5.01 -16.91
C MET A 5 20.93 -4.48 -15.65
N THR A 6 21.46 -4.82 -14.48
CA THR A 6 21.04 -4.27 -13.18
C THR A 6 22.22 -3.64 -12.47
N LYS A 7 22.00 -2.95 -11.34
CA LYS A 7 23.08 -2.40 -10.50
C LYS A 7 24.10 -3.45 -10.05
N ALA A 8 23.73 -4.73 -10.00
CA ALA A 8 24.61 -5.84 -9.61
C ALA A 8 25.26 -6.57 -10.80
N GLY A 9 25.07 -6.08 -12.04
CA GLY A 9 25.63 -6.69 -13.27
C GLY A 9 24.58 -7.29 -14.21
N ARG A 10 25.04 -8.08 -15.18
CA ARG A 10 24.19 -8.85 -16.11
C ARG A 10 23.52 -9.99 -15.38
N MET A 11 22.19 -10.07 -15.49
CA MET A 11 21.42 -11.19 -14.97
C MET A 11 20.28 -11.53 -15.92
N THR A 12 19.76 -12.76 -15.81
CA THR A 12 18.55 -13.12 -16.55
C THR A 12 17.34 -12.40 -15.94
N ARG A 13 16.30 -12.16 -16.75
CA ARG A 13 15.02 -11.64 -16.24
C ARG A 13 14.41 -12.53 -15.15
N ALA A 14 14.61 -13.85 -15.23
CA ALA A 14 14.10 -14.80 -14.25
C ALA A 14 14.79 -14.61 -12.89
N ASP A 15 16.12 -14.42 -12.90
CA ASP A 15 16.89 -14.23 -11.67
C ASP A 15 16.60 -12.88 -11.03
N ALA A 16 16.49 -11.82 -11.84
CA ALA A 16 16.02 -10.51 -11.38
C ALA A 16 14.63 -10.59 -10.72
N ALA A 17 13.72 -11.37 -11.32
CA ALA A 17 12.39 -11.58 -10.75
C ALA A 17 12.46 -12.32 -9.41
N ARG A 18 13.27 -13.38 -9.31
CA ARG A 18 13.47 -14.13 -8.05
C ARG A 18 13.99 -13.23 -6.94
N ILE A 19 15.02 -12.42 -7.22
CA ILE A 19 15.60 -11.48 -6.24
C ILE A 19 14.53 -10.48 -5.77
N ARG A 20 13.81 -9.86 -6.72
CA ARG A 20 12.72 -8.92 -6.41
C ARG A 20 11.63 -9.57 -5.54
N PHE A 21 11.22 -10.79 -5.88
CA PHE A 21 10.19 -11.50 -5.11
C PHE A 21 10.69 -11.88 -3.72
N SER A 22 11.95 -12.34 -3.58
CA SER A 22 12.55 -12.65 -2.27
C SER A 22 12.52 -11.44 -1.33
N LYS A 23 13.04 -10.29 -1.80
CA LYS A 23 13.01 -9.01 -1.06
C LYS A 23 11.58 -8.61 -0.68
N HIS A 24 10.64 -8.73 -1.61
CA HIS A 24 9.23 -8.43 -1.35
C HIS A 24 8.63 -9.31 -0.22
N TYR A 25 8.93 -10.61 -0.23
CA TYR A 25 8.45 -11.53 0.81
C TYR A 25 9.09 -11.26 2.17
N GLU A 26 10.35 -10.84 2.21
CA GLU A 26 11.04 -10.48 3.45
C GLU A 26 10.40 -9.26 4.11
N ILE A 27 10.16 -8.19 3.33
CA ILE A 27 9.43 -7.00 3.78
C ILE A 27 8.02 -7.38 4.26
N MET A 28 7.29 -8.20 3.48
CA MET A 28 5.94 -8.64 3.84
C MET A 28 5.91 -9.48 5.12
N ARG A 29 6.92 -10.34 5.37
CA ARG A 29 7.01 -11.14 6.60
C ARG A 29 7.33 -10.31 7.83
N LYS A 30 8.14 -9.26 7.69
CA LYS A 30 8.51 -8.39 8.81
C LYS A 30 7.39 -7.40 9.14
N TYR A 31 6.90 -6.69 8.14
CA TYR A 31 5.95 -5.59 8.31
C TYR A 31 4.50 -5.98 8.08
N HIS A 32 4.21 -7.20 7.61
CA HIS A 32 2.83 -7.66 7.40
C HIS A 32 1.99 -6.71 6.54
N THR A 33 2.66 -5.99 5.63
CA THR A 33 2.09 -4.89 4.86
C THR A 33 2.64 -4.91 3.44
N GLN A 34 1.77 -4.68 2.44
CA GLN A 34 2.16 -4.67 1.03
C GLN A 34 2.59 -3.26 0.59
N VAL A 35 3.85 -2.93 0.84
CA VAL A 35 4.39 -1.57 0.64
C VAL A 35 4.36 -1.14 -0.83
N ASN A 36 4.60 -2.05 -1.77
CA ASN A 36 4.46 -1.75 -3.20
C ASN A 36 3.05 -1.30 -3.58
N ARG A 37 2.03 -1.82 -2.90
CA ARG A 37 0.64 -1.44 -3.14
C ARG A 37 0.33 -0.08 -2.53
N ILE A 38 0.91 0.22 -1.37
CA ILE A 38 0.83 1.52 -0.72
C ILE A 38 1.48 2.59 -1.61
N LYS A 39 2.75 2.41 -2.00
CA LYS A 39 3.49 3.34 -2.87
C LYS A 39 2.77 3.61 -4.20
N LYS A 40 2.06 2.60 -4.73
CA LYS A 40 1.30 2.75 -5.98
C LYS A 40 0.00 3.55 -5.80
N GLY A 41 -0.64 3.50 -4.63
CA GLY A 41 -1.86 4.25 -4.33
C GLY A 41 -3.09 3.93 -5.20
N THR A 42 -3.03 2.92 -6.06
CA THR A 42 -4.13 2.63 -7.01
C THR A 42 -5.29 1.90 -6.34
N ALA A 43 -6.50 2.39 -6.59
CA ALA A 43 -7.72 1.66 -6.25
C ALA A 43 -7.80 0.33 -7.03
N GLY A 44 -8.31 -0.71 -6.38
CA GLY A 44 -8.55 -1.99 -7.05
C GLY A 44 -9.70 -1.89 -8.05
N LYS A 45 -9.70 -2.74 -9.08
CA LYS A 45 -10.74 -2.79 -10.13
C LYS A 45 -12.19 -2.96 -9.60
N ASN A 46 -12.33 -3.55 -8.41
CA ASN A 46 -13.64 -3.77 -7.77
C ASN A 46 -14.06 -2.60 -6.85
N ASN A 47 -13.29 -1.51 -6.84
CA ASN A 47 -13.60 -0.34 -6.03
C ASN A 47 -14.72 0.46 -6.70
N LYS A 48 -15.79 0.75 -5.94
CA LYS A 48 -16.97 1.48 -6.43
C LYS A 48 -16.88 3.00 -6.22
N THR A 49 -16.00 3.47 -5.34
CA THR A 49 -15.87 4.87 -4.93
C THR A 49 -14.68 5.58 -5.59
N GLY A 50 -13.81 4.86 -6.28
CA GLY A 50 -12.56 5.38 -6.86
C GLY A 50 -11.42 5.56 -5.85
N ARG A 51 -11.67 5.49 -4.53
CA ARG A 51 -10.63 5.60 -3.49
C ARG A 51 -10.55 4.38 -2.58
N CYS A 52 -9.34 3.89 -2.38
CA CYS A 52 -9.09 2.74 -1.50
C CYS A 52 -9.26 3.14 -0.04
N GLY A 53 -9.83 2.24 0.77
CA GLY A 53 -10.08 2.52 2.18
C GLY A 53 -11.29 3.42 2.45
N VAL A 54 -12.01 3.89 1.42
CA VAL A 54 -13.25 4.66 1.56
C VAL A 54 -14.40 3.91 0.90
N TRP A 55 -15.47 3.67 1.65
CA TRP A 55 -16.66 3.00 1.14
C TRP A 55 -17.93 3.61 1.72
N LEU A 56 -19.01 3.60 0.95
CA LEU A 56 -20.32 4.04 1.40
C LEU A 56 -21.00 2.89 2.14
N ASP A 57 -21.38 3.12 3.40
CA ASP A 57 -22.19 2.18 4.17
C ASP A 57 -23.67 2.31 3.81
N PRO A 58 -24.29 1.29 3.18
CA PRO A 58 -25.67 1.38 2.73
C PRO A 58 -26.68 1.42 3.88
N LYS A 59 -26.29 1.02 5.11
CA LYS A 59 -27.20 1.03 6.27
C LYS A 59 -27.31 2.40 6.90
N THR A 60 -26.19 3.10 7.00
CA THR A 60 -26.11 4.42 7.63
C THR A 60 -26.10 5.56 6.63
N ASN A 61 -25.93 5.25 5.35
CA ASN A 61 -25.75 6.18 4.24
C ASN A 61 -24.58 7.17 4.47
N LYS A 62 -23.54 6.71 5.18
CA LYS A 62 -22.33 7.48 5.51
C LYS A 62 -21.09 6.85 4.87
N TYR A 63 -20.13 7.69 4.49
CA TYR A 63 -18.84 7.27 3.98
C TYR A 63 -17.92 6.89 5.14
N GLN A 64 -17.48 5.64 5.18
CA GLN A 64 -16.54 5.17 6.18
C GLN A 64 -15.12 5.14 5.60
N ALA A 65 -14.18 5.70 6.34
CA ALA A 65 -12.76 5.67 6.03
C ALA A 65 -12.02 4.71 6.97
N TYR A 66 -11.10 3.93 6.42
CA TYR A 66 -10.23 3.04 7.17
C TYR A 66 -8.85 2.93 6.53
N ILE A 67 -7.87 2.58 7.35
CA ILE A 67 -6.51 2.24 6.93
C ILE A 67 -6.18 0.84 7.44
N THR A 68 -5.38 0.07 6.69
CA THR A 68 -4.91 -1.25 7.14
C THR A 68 -3.40 -1.32 7.07
N ILE A 69 -2.78 -1.58 8.21
CA ILE A 69 -1.32 -1.66 8.39
C ILE A 69 -1.04 -2.79 9.36
N HIS A 70 0.01 -3.57 9.10
CA HIS A 70 0.37 -4.74 9.92
C HIS A 70 -0.80 -5.71 10.09
N TYR A 71 -1.57 -5.94 9.03
CA TYR A 71 -2.86 -6.67 9.04
C TYR A 71 -3.94 -6.14 10.02
N LYS A 72 -3.70 -5.01 10.70
CA LYS A 72 -4.67 -4.37 11.58
C LYS A 72 -5.43 -3.30 10.82
N LYS A 73 -6.76 -3.37 10.87
CA LYS A 73 -7.65 -2.34 10.31
C LYS A 73 -7.92 -1.29 11.38
N THR A 74 -7.56 -0.05 11.11
CA THR A 74 -7.87 1.12 11.93
C THR A 74 -9.01 1.88 11.28
N HIS A 75 -10.07 2.13 12.05
CA HIS A 75 -11.20 2.95 11.62
C HIS A 75 -10.85 4.42 11.82
N LEU A 76 -10.96 5.23 10.77
CA LEU A 76 -10.63 6.65 10.78
C LEU A 76 -11.85 7.52 11.08
N GLY A 77 -13.03 7.05 10.69
CA GLY A 77 -14.29 7.73 10.99
C GLY A 77 -15.40 7.39 10.00
N CYS A 78 -16.58 7.95 10.27
CA CYS A 78 -17.76 7.91 9.41
C CYS A 78 -18.16 9.35 9.10
N PHE A 79 -18.28 9.68 7.82
CA PHE A 79 -18.49 11.02 7.31
C PHE A 79 -19.74 11.06 6.44
N GLU A 80 -20.38 12.21 6.34
CA GLU A 80 -21.56 12.39 5.48
C GLU A 80 -21.15 12.66 4.03
N LYS A 81 -20.01 13.33 3.83
CA LYS A 81 -19.45 13.63 2.52
C LYS A 81 -18.32 12.67 2.17
N PHE A 82 -18.22 12.33 0.88
CA PHE A 82 -17.14 11.51 0.36
C PHE A 82 -15.78 12.19 0.52
N GLU A 83 -15.71 13.49 0.27
CA GLU A 83 -14.48 14.29 0.34
C GLU A 83 -13.87 14.27 1.74
N ASP A 84 -14.68 14.47 2.78
CA ASP A 84 -14.22 14.41 4.18
C ASP A 84 -13.60 13.03 4.52
N ALA A 85 -14.20 11.95 4.01
CA ALA A 85 -13.68 10.59 4.19
C ALA A 85 -12.36 10.37 3.44
N VAL A 86 -12.19 10.98 2.26
CA VAL A 86 -10.94 10.95 1.50
C VAL A 86 -9.87 11.76 2.20
N GLU A 87 -10.18 12.95 2.71
CA GLU A 87 -9.22 13.78 3.44
C GLU A 87 -8.74 13.07 4.72
N ALA A 88 -9.66 12.44 5.48
CA ALA A 88 -9.30 11.62 6.63
C ALA A 88 -8.42 10.44 6.24
N ARG A 89 -8.69 9.81 5.10
CA ARG A 89 -7.86 8.73 4.55
C ARG A 89 -6.45 9.24 4.22
N GLU A 90 -6.32 10.36 3.51
CA GLU A 90 -5.04 10.95 3.08
C GLU A 90 -4.19 11.39 4.26
N LYS A 91 -4.80 12.02 5.29
CA LYS A 91 -4.10 12.34 6.55
C LYS A 91 -3.52 11.09 7.21
N ALA A 92 -4.29 10.00 7.25
CA ALA A 92 -3.79 8.73 7.80
C ALA A 92 -2.72 8.08 6.91
N GLU A 93 -2.71 8.31 5.60
CA GLU A 93 -1.61 7.85 4.75
C GLU A 93 -0.31 8.56 5.14
N HIS A 94 -0.34 9.87 5.34
CA HIS A 94 0.84 10.60 5.82
C HIS A 94 1.30 10.19 7.22
N GLU A 95 0.35 10.02 8.15
CA GLU A 95 0.69 9.69 9.53
C GLU A 95 1.29 8.28 9.67
N TYR A 96 0.80 7.31 8.89
CA TYR A 96 1.18 5.92 9.09
C TYR A 96 1.99 5.30 7.95
N PHE A 97 1.77 5.68 6.69
CA PHE A 97 2.51 5.10 5.57
C PHE A 97 3.87 5.75 5.38
N ASP A 98 3.99 7.08 5.51
CA ASP A 98 5.27 7.78 5.33
C ASP A 98 6.38 7.25 6.26
N PRO A 99 6.17 7.13 7.60
CA PRO A 99 7.21 6.58 8.47
C PRO A 99 7.51 5.11 8.15
N LEU A 100 6.49 4.31 7.82
CA LEU A 100 6.67 2.90 7.46
C LEU A 100 7.51 2.74 6.18
N ILE A 101 7.26 3.57 5.18
CA ILE A 101 8.02 3.58 3.93
C ILE A 101 9.46 3.96 4.19
N ALA A 102 9.70 5.02 4.97
CA ALA A 102 11.05 5.46 5.32
C ALA A 102 11.86 4.35 6.01
N THR A 103 11.29 3.70 7.03
CA THR A 103 11.96 2.58 7.72
C THR A 103 12.29 1.42 6.76
N ILE A 104 11.39 1.11 5.83
CA ILE A 104 11.62 0.03 4.87
C ILE A 104 12.68 0.40 3.84
N ASP A 105 12.67 1.65 3.37
CA ASP A 105 13.65 2.13 2.41
C ASP A 105 15.06 2.19 3.03
N GLU A 106 15.18 2.54 4.31
CA GLU A 106 16.44 2.48 5.07
C GLU A 106 16.96 1.04 5.24
N GLU A 107 16.08 0.11 5.64
CA GLU A 107 16.50 -1.28 5.91
C GLU A 107 16.78 -2.10 4.66
N PHE A 108 15.97 -1.92 3.62
CA PHE A 108 16.01 -2.76 2.43
C PHE A 108 16.60 -2.04 1.21
N GLY A 109 16.85 -0.73 1.26
CA GLY A 109 17.37 0.05 0.14
C GLY A 109 16.45 -0.06 -1.09
N THR A 110 15.14 0.20 -0.90
CA THR A 110 14.12 0.13 -1.96
C THR A 110 14.02 1.38 -2.81
#